data_AF-A0A1K1QEE6-F1
#
_entry.id   AF-A0A1K1QEE6-F1
#
_cell.length_a   1.000
_cell.length_b   1.000
_cell.length_c   1.000
_cell.angle_alpha   90.00
_cell.angle_beta   90.00
_cell.angle_gamma   90.00
#
_symmetry.space_group_name_H-M   'P 1'
#
loop_
_entity.id
_entity.type
_entity.pdbx_description
1 polymer ?
#
loop_
_entity_poly.entity_id
_entity_poly.type
_entity_poly.pdbx_seq_one_letter_code
_entity_poly.pdbx_strand_id
1 'polypeptide(L)'
;MLNDTLDLYRYFDATKQAEFLYRCVKETIEHTIPEEVSYLEKYDRMKQYLDNYFEMPDKTVALLVRSLEQGNGTLSERAKTKEFKELSEKEVEEIQTKYSEVFMGGI
;
A
#
# COMPACT_ATOMS: atom_id res chain seq x y z
N MET A 1 -43.48 -5.92 -42.92
CA MET A 1 -43.82 -6.09 -41.50
C MET A 1 -42.81 -5.28 -40.70
N LEU A 2 -43.28 -4.32 -39.89
CA LEU A 2 -42.41 -3.50 -39.04
C LEU A 2 -42.15 -4.31 -37.76
N ASN A 3 -40.90 -4.46 -37.35
CA ASN A 3 -40.55 -5.19 -36.13
C ASN A 3 -41.04 -4.39 -34.91
N ASP A 4 -42.01 -4.92 -34.15
CA ASP A 4 -42.56 -4.35 -32.90
C ASP A 4 -41.59 -4.48 -31.69
N THR A 5 -40.28 -4.59 -31.93
CA THR A 5 -39.26 -4.76 -30.88
C THR A 5 -38.41 -3.52 -30.66
N LEU A 6 -38.66 -2.43 -31.41
CA LEU A 6 -37.91 -1.17 -31.33
C LEU A 6 -37.95 -0.58 -29.91
N ASP A 7 -39.09 -0.73 -29.23
CA ASP A 7 -39.33 -0.17 -27.89
C ASP A 7 -38.56 -0.91 -26.79
N LEU A 8 -38.19 -2.18 -27.02
CA LEU A 8 -37.44 -3.00 -26.08
C LEU A 8 -35.97 -2.54 -25.92
N TYR A 9 -35.45 -1.75 -26.86
CA TYR A 9 -34.03 -1.34 -26.91
C TYR A 9 -33.83 0.18 -26.97
N ARG A 10 -34.90 0.98 -26.95
CA ARG A 10 -34.82 2.40 -27.31
C ARG A 10 -34.17 3.28 -26.24
N TYR A 11 -34.41 2.97 -24.97
CA TYR A 11 -33.91 3.75 -23.83
C TYR A 11 -33.48 2.82 -22.69
N PHE A 12 -32.21 2.42 -22.71
CA PHE A 12 -31.62 1.73 -21.57
C PHE A 12 -31.46 2.71 -20.41
N ASP A 13 -32.23 2.51 -19.33
CA ASP A 13 -32.03 3.25 -18.09
C ASP A 13 -30.76 2.74 -17.39
N ALA A 14 -29.67 3.45 -17.66
CA ALA A 14 -28.36 3.17 -17.08
C ALA A 14 -28.11 3.93 -15.77
N THR A 15 -29.13 4.53 -15.16
CA THR A 15 -28.96 5.42 -14.01
C THR A 15 -28.21 4.74 -12.87
N LYS A 16 -28.53 3.46 -12.57
CA LYS A 16 -27.86 2.70 -11.52
C LYS A 16 -26.37 2.44 -11.80
N GLN A 17 -26.03 2.23 -13.07
CA GLN A 17 -24.66 2.01 -13.54
C GLN A 17 -23.87 3.31 -13.46
N ALA A 18 -24.46 4.43 -13.87
CA ALA A 18 -23.85 5.76 -13.74
C ALA A 18 -23.63 6.16 -12.28
N GLU A 19 -24.62 5.93 -11.40
CA GLU A 19 -24.51 6.13 -9.95
C GLU A 19 -23.38 5.29 -9.35
N PHE A 20 -23.28 4.01 -9.75
CA PHE A 20 -22.21 3.14 -9.30
C PHE A 20 -20.82 3.66 -9.70
N LEU A 21 -20.64 4.01 -10.98
CA LEU A 21 -19.37 4.55 -11.47
C LEU A 21 -19.00 5.85 -10.77
N TYR A 22 -19.97 6.76 -10.58
CA TYR A 22 -19.75 7.99 -9.83
C TYR A 22 -19.28 7.71 -8.40
N ARG A 23 -19.93 6.78 -7.69
CA ARG A 23 -19.54 6.40 -6.33
C ARG A 23 -18.11 5.83 -6.30
N CYS A 24 -17.75 4.98 -7.25
CA CYS A 24 -16.38 4.46 -7.34
C CYS A 24 -15.36 5.58 -7.56
N VAL A 25 -15.61 6.50 -8.48
CA VAL A 25 -14.72 7.64 -8.74
C VAL A 25 -14.59 8.52 -7.49
N LYS A 26 -15.72 8.81 -6.83
CA LYS A 26 -15.74 9.59 -5.59
C LYS A 26 -14.90 8.93 -4.50
N GLU A 27 -15.12 7.63 -4.25
CA GLU A 27 -14.35 6.83 -3.28
C GLU A 27 -12.85 6.86 -3.59
N THR A 28 -12.48 6.69 -4.87
CA THR A 28 -11.08 6.70 -5.28
C THR A 28 -10.42 8.07 -5.05
N ILE A 29 -11.12 9.16 -5.32
CA ILE A 29 -10.60 10.52 -5.12
C ILE A 29 -10.51 10.88 -3.64
N GLU A 30 -11.53 10.52 -2.85
CA GLU A 30 -11.63 10.93 -1.44
C GLU A 30 -10.81 10.04 -0.50
N HIS A 31 -10.61 8.77 -0.84
CA HIS A 31 -9.98 7.78 0.04
C HIS A 31 -8.79 7.08 -0.61
N THR A 32 -9.00 6.34 -1.70
CA THR A 32 -7.96 5.44 -2.24
C THR A 32 -6.68 6.19 -2.66
N ILE A 33 -6.79 7.25 -3.46
CA ILE A 33 -5.63 8.02 -3.92
C ILE A 33 -4.90 8.69 -2.73
N PRO A 34 -5.57 9.42 -1.83
CA PRO A 34 -4.92 9.97 -0.64
C PRO A 34 -4.18 8.93 0.22
N GLU A 35 -4.78 7.76 0.43
CA GLU A 35 -4.19 6.66 1.19
C GLU A 35 -2.95 6.09 0.48
N GLU A 36 -3.04 5.85 -0.82
CA GLU A 36 -1.91 5.37 -1.63
C GLU A 36 -0.76 6.37 -1.64
N VAL A 37 -1.05 7.67 -1.80
CA VAL A 37 -0.02 8.73 -1.74
C VAL A 37 0.66 8.76 -0.37
N SER A 38 -0.13 8.71 0.72
CA SER A 38 0.41 8.66 2.08
C SER A 38 1.32 7.45 2.30
N TYR A 39 0.93 6.29 1.77
CA TYR A 39 1.76 5.09 1.80
C TYR A 39 3.07 5.27 1.03
N LEU A 40 3.02 5.81 -0.20
CA LEU A 40 4.21 6.06 -1.01
C LEU A 40 5.18 7.02 -0.33
N GLU A 41 4.69 8.11 0.27
CA GLU A 41 5.54 9.04 1.03
C GLU A 41 6.24 8.35 2.22
N LYS A 42 5.51 7.51 2.96
CA LYS A 42 6.07 6.73 4.07
C LYS A 42 7.10 5.72 3.59
N TYR A 43 6.82 5.04 2.47
CA TYR A 43 7.72 4.10 1.85
C TYR A 43 9.02 4.78 1.41
N ASP A 44 8.94 5.92 0.72
CA ASP A 44 10.11 6.68 0.27
C ASP A 44 10.98 7.13 1.46
N ARG A 45 10.36 7.57 2.56
CA ARG A 45 11.09 7.92 3.80
C ARG A 45 11.83 6.73 4.39
N MET A 46 11.19 5.56 4.46
CA MET A 46 11.85 4.34 4.95
C MET A 46 12.95 3.87 4.00
N LYS A 47 12.73 3.94 2.69
CA LYS A 47 13.74 3.60 1.69
C LYS A 47 14.97 4.48 1.84
N GLN A 48 14.78 5.81 1.87
CA GLN A 48 15.89 6.76 2.05
C GLN A 48 16.67 6.50 3.35
N TYR A 49 15.99 6.17 4.44
CA TYR A 49 16.65 5.77 5.67
C TYR A 49 17.48 4.51 5.48
N LEU A 50 16.90 3.44 4.93
CA LEU A 50 17.61 2.16 4.76
C LEU A 50 18.80 2.27 3.79
N ASP A 51 18.65 3.04 2.71
CA ASP A 51 19.73 3.29 1.75
C ASP A 51 20.89 4.06 2.41
N ASN A 52 20.59 5.08 3.23
CA ASN A 52 21.62 5.94 3.84
C ASN A 52 22.39 5.28 4.99
N TYR A 53 21.74 4.42 5.78
CA TYR A 53 22.34 3.83 6.98
C TYR A 53 22.82 2.39 6.77
N PHE A 54 22.25 1.66 5.81
CA PHE A 54 22.50 0.22 5.62
C PHE A 54 22.86 -0.16 4.17
N GLU A 55 22.90 0.78 3.23
CA GLU A 55 23.22 0.55 1.81
C GLU A 55 22.40 -0.58 1.18
N MET A 56 21.14 -0.74 1.61
CA MET A 56 20.31 -1.88 1.21
C MET A 56 19.89 -1.78 -0.26
N PRO A 57 19.98 -2.87 -1.04
CA PRO A 57 19.39 -2.92 -2.38
C PRO A 57 17.86 -2.77 -2.34
N ASP A 58 17.27 -2.15 -3.37
CA ASP A 58 15.81 -1.93 -3.52
C ASP A 58 14.95 -3.17 -3.21
N LYS A 59 15.39 -4.36 -3.66
CA LYS A 59 14.66 -5.60 -3.42
C LYS A 59 14.62 -5.99 -1.95
N THR A 60 15.71 -5.73 -1.22
CA THR A 60 15.83 -6.00 0.21
C THR A 60 14.98 -5.01 1.01
N VAL A 61 14.97 -3.73 0.61
CA VAL A 61 14.09 -2.71 1.20
C VAL A 61 12.62 -3.11 1.05
N ALA A 62 12.19 -3.47 -0.17
CA ALA A 62 10.81 -3.91 -0.41
C ALA A 62 10.42 -5.14 0.41
N LEU A 63 11.33 -6.12 0.54
CA LEU A 63 11.11 -7.32 1.36
C LEU A 63 11.00 -6.98 2.85
N LEU A 64 11.85 -6.09 3.34
CA LEU A 64 11.89 -5.65 4.73
C LEU A 64 10.62 -4.89 5.12
N VAL A 65 10.23 -3.88 4.33
CA VAL A 65 9.01 -3.11 4.57
C VAL A 65 7.79 -4.03 4.58
N ARG A 66 7.68 -4.95 3.61
CA ARG A 66 6.59 -5.93 3.57
C ARG A 66 6.59 -6.86 4.79
N SER A 67 7.75 -7.31 5.24
CA SER A 67 7.87 -8.17 6.42
C SER A 67 7.43 -7.45 7.69
N LEU A 68 7.81 -6.18 7.84
CA LEU A 68 7.38 -5.34 8.94
C LEU A 68 5.88 -5.08 8.90
N GLU A 69 5.31 -4.79 7.73
CA GLU A 69 3.87 -4.60 7.55
C GLU A 69 3.07 -5.85 7.97
N GLN A 70 3.50 -7.03 7.52
CA GLN A 70 2.88 -8.31 7.90
C GLN A 70 3.04 -8.63 9.41
N GLY A 71 4.15 -8.22 10.00
CA GLY A 71 4.45 -8.40 11.41
C GLY A 71 4.03 -7.22 12.29
N ASN A 72 3.19 -6.30 11.78
CA ASN A 72 2.72 -5.11 12.48
C ASN A 72 3.86 -4.32 13.15
N GLY A 73 4.89 -3.99 12.37
CA GLY A 73 6.10 -3.30 12.82
C GLY A 73 7.19 -4.20 13.41
N THR A 74 7.02 -5.53 13.37
CA THR A 74 8.00 -6.47 13.92
C THR A 74 8.49 -7.51 12.93
N LEU A 75 9.78 -7.86 13.02
CA LEU A 75 10.36 -8.96 12.24
C LEU A 75 10.24 -10.27 13.04
N SER A 76 9.80 -11.33 12.37
CA SER A 76 9.84 -12.68 12.94
C SER A 76 11.27 -13.20 13.09
N GLU A 77 11.50 -14.10 14.05
CA GLU A 77 12.82 -14.74 14.25
C GLU A 77 13.34 -15.44 12.99
N ARG A 78 12.44 -16.03 12.19
CA ARG A 78 12.78 -16.61 10.90
C ARG A 78 13.27 -15.56 9.90
N ALA A 79 12.62 -14.40 9.83
CA ALA A 79 13.02 -13.32 8.92
C ALA A 79 14.40 -12.78 9.32
N LYS A 80 14.63 -12.53 10.61
CA LYS A 80 15.93 -12.10 11.16
C LYS A 80 17.05 -13.08 10.81
N THR A 81 16.83 -14.38 11.02
CA THR A 81 17.88 -15.39 10.85
C THR A 81 18.11 -15.83 9.39
N LYS A 82 17.10 -15.74 8.52
CA LYS A 82 17.19 -16.27 7.15
C LYS A 82 17.33 -15.18 6.10
N GLU A 83 16.55 -14.12 6.20
CA GLU A 83 16.43 -13.09 5.16
C GLU A 83 17.25 -11.85 5.50
N PHE A 84 17.41 -11.53 6.80
CA PHE A 84 18.13 -10.36 7.29
C PHE A 84 19.29 -10.71 8.23
N LYS A 85 19.95 -11.85 8.00
CA LYS A 85 21.04 -12.38 8.84
C LYS A 85 22.24 -11.45 9.02
N GLU A 86 22.38 -10.48 8.11
CA GLU A 86 23.48 -9.51 8.10
C GLU A 86 23.22 -8.35 9.06
N LEU A 87 21.96 -8.18 9.51
CA LEU A 87 21.59 -7.22 10.53
C LEU A 87 21.82 -7.81 11.93
N SER A 88 22.48 -7.03 12.77
CA SER A 88 22.56 -7.27 14.21
C SER A 88 21.22 -7.00 14.90
N GLU A 89 21.04 -7.55 16.10
CA GLU A 89 19.82 -7.33 16.90
C GLU A 89 19.53 -5.85 17.15
N LYS A 90 20.57 -5.03 17.34
CA LYS A 90 20.44 -3.58 17.53
C LYS A 90 19.94 -2.88 16.28
N GLU A 91 20.48 -3.22 15.11
CA GLU A 91 20.06 -2.63 13.84
C GLU A 91 18.61 -3.02 13.50
N VAL A 92 18.22 -4.26 13.82
CA VAL A 92 16.83 -4.70 13.70
C VAL A 92 15.91 -3.88 14.61
N GLU A 93 16.30 -3.64 15.86
CA GLU A 93 15.53 -2.81 16.79
C GLU A 93 15.41 -1.35 16.33
N GLU A 94 16.49 -0.77 15.80
CA GLU A 94 16.51 0.58 15.23
C GLU A 94 15.58 0.69 14.02
N ILE A 95 15.63 -0.30 13.12
CA ILE A 95 14.76 -0.35 11.93
C ILE A 95 13.28 -0.50 12.33
N GLN A 96 12.96 -1.36 13.30
CA GLN A 96 11.59 -1.55 13.78
C GLN A 96 11.05 -0.28 14.46
N THR A 97 11.88 0.40 15.24
CA THR A 97 11.56 1.71 15.83
C THR A 97 11.28 2.73 14.74
N LYS A 98 12.19 2.85 13.77
CA LYS A 98 12.04 3.79 12.65
C LYS A 98 10.78 3.51 11.83
N TYR A 99 10.48 2.25 11.56
CA TYR A 99 9.26 1.86 10.88
C TYR A 99 8.02 2.31 11.65
N SER A 100 8.00 2.10 12.96
CA SER A 100 6.89 2.52 13.83
C SER A 100 6.73 4.05 13.81
N GLU A 101 7.82 4.81 13.85
CA GLU A 101 7.77 6.28 13.70
C GLU A 101 7.16 6.73 12.37
N VAL A 102 7.54 6.09 11.26
CA VAL A 102 7.12 6.52 9.91
C VAL A 102 5.69 6.05 9.59
N PHE A 103 5.36 4.80 9.94
CA PHE A 103 4.10 4.16 9.55
C PHE A 103 3.00 4.28 10.60
N MET A 104 3.35 4.34 11.89
CA MET A 104 2.41 4.43 13.01
C MET A 104 2.42 5.79 13.73
N GLY A 105 3.48 6.60 13.57
CA GLY A 105 3.68 7.88 14.25
C GLY A 105 2.91 9.07 13.66
N GLY A 106 1.67 8.87 13.20
CA GLY A 106 0.75 9.94 12.82
C GLY A 106 -0.34 10.11 13.88
N ILE A 107 -0.09 10.96 14.89
CA ILE A 107 -1.12 11.60 15.72
C ILE A 107 -1.30 13.03 15.21
#